data_AF-A0A2P8DVN0-F1
#
_entry.id   AF-A0A2P8DVN0-F1
#
_cell.length_a   1.000
_cell.length_b   1.000
_cell.length_c   1.000
_cell.angle_alpha   90.00
_cell.angle_beta   90.00
_cell.angle_gamma   90.00
#
_symmetry.space_group_name_H-M   'P 1'
#
loop_
_entity.id
_entity.type
_entity.pdbx_description
1 polymer ?
#
loop_
_entity_poly.entity_id
_entity_poly.type
_entity_poly.pdbx_seq_one_letter_code
_entity_poly.pdbx_strand_id
1 'polypeptide(L)'
;MTRRGTDRTGRTAHAVRPVRPSLSRAAIAGVAATVLSGAPSTMHALATGRDPFAATRAAGTLVPGRRDRPGLAPGAVVHVLVSATWTTVLSTVERRRHLGPAGGMLAGAADAVVDLELAGRRYPAIRSLPRWPQWLDHLAFGAVVGAMTGSASPTPGAPARRQNRQRVAVRPSGP
;
A
#
# COMPACT_ATOMS: atom_id res chain seq x y z
N MET A 1 -23.45 -35.90 -47.09
CA MET A 1 -22.41 -36.21 -46.07
C MET A 1 -21.75 -34.90 -45.65
N THR A 2 -22.23 -34.29 -44.57
CA THR A 2 -21.68 -33.09 -43.94
C THR A 2 -20.60 -33.51 -42.95
N ARG A 3 -19.36 -33.00 -43.10
CA ARG A 3 -18.34 -33.19 -42.05
C ARG A 3 -17.35 -32.02 -41.96
N ARG A 4 -17.43 -31.40 -40.77
CA ARG A 4 -16.38 -30.77 -39.95
C ARG A 4 -15.62 -29.57 -40.50
N GLY A 5 -15.92 -28.44 -39.85
CA GLY A 5 -15.20 -27.19 -39.94
C GLY A 5 -13.78 -27.23 -39.42
N THR A 6 -13.04 -26.21 -39.82
CA THR A 6 -11.70 -25.90 -39.35
C THR A 6 -11.74 -24.48 -38.81
N ASP A 7 -11.95 -24.34 -37.49
CA ASP A 7 -11.63 -23.09 -36.83
C ASP A 7 -10.11 -23.03 -36.67
N ARG A 8 -9.49 -22.33 -37.62
CA ARG A 8 -8.05 -22.17 -37.80
C ARG A 8 -7.53 -21.01 -36.96
N THR A 9 -7.79 -21.04 -35.66
CA THR A 9 -7.18 -20.11 -34.72
C THR A 9 -6.44 -20.88 -33.64
N GLY A 10 -5.29 -21.42 -34.01
CA GLY A 10 -4.24 -21.88 -33.08
C GLY A 10 -3.61 -20.71 -32.33
N ARG A 11 -4.44 -19.93 -31.62
CA ARG A 11 -4.01 -18.88 -30.72
C ARG A 11 -3.95 -19.51 -29.34
N THR A 12 -2.78 -20.04 -28.99
CA THR A 12 -2.47 -20.36 -27.59
C THR A 12 -2.66 -19.07 -26.81
N ALA A 13 -3.76 -19.00 -26.05
CA ALA A 13 -3.94 -17.95 -25.06
C ALA A 13 -2.77 -18.09 -24.10
N HIS A 14 -1.77 -17.22 -24.22
CA HIS A 14 -0.80 -17.01 -23.15
C HIS A 14 -1.63 -16.53 -21.95
N ALA A 15 -2.00 -17.48 -21.09
CA ALA A 15 -2.52 -17.18 -19.78
C ALA A 15 -1.46 -16.33 -19.10
N VAL A 16 -1.67 -15.01 -19.06
CA VAL A 16 -0.91 -14.11 -18.22
C VAL A 16 -1.14 -14.63 -16.81
N ARG A 17 -0.17 -15.39 -16.28
CA ARG A 17 -0.23 -15.82 -14.88
C ARG A 17 -0.37 -14.53 -14.07
N PRO A 18 -1.44 -14.36 -13.27
CA PRO A 18 -1.50 -13.25 -12.36
C PRO A 18 -0.26 -13.36 -11.46
N VAL A 19 0.64 -12.39 -11.59
CA VAL A 19 1.79 -12.27 -10.70
C VAL A 19 1.21 -12.04 -9.32
N ARG A 20 1.13 -13.11 -8.52
CA ARG A 20 0.73 -12.98 -7.12
C ARG A 20 1.74 -12.04 -6.48
N PRO A 21 1.34 -10.88 -5.93
CA PRO A 21 2.27 -10.04 -5.21
C PRO A 21 2.85 -10.88 -4.08
N SER A 22 4.18 -10.97 -4.04
CA SER A 22 4.88 -11.71 -3.01
C SER A 22 4.62 -11.07 -1.65
N LEU A 23 4.58 -11.89 -0.59
CA LEU A 23 4.54 -11.41 0.80
C LEU A 23 5.68 -10.39 1.07
N SER A 24 6.81 -10.54 0.38
CA SER A 24 7.94 -9.59 0.46
C SER A 24 7.58 -8.18 -0.04
N ARG A 25 6.74 -8.02 -1.07
CA ARG A 25 6.34 -6.70 -1.57
C ARG A 25 5.45 -5.96 -0.57
N ALA A 26 4.52 -6.67 0.07
CA ALA A 26 3.71 -6.10 1.15
C ALA A 26 4.55 -5.72 2.36
N ALA A 27 5.54 -6.55 2.73
CA ALA A 27 6.47 -6.24 3.82
C ALA A 27 7.31 -4.98 3.51
N ILE A 28 7.89 -4.89 2.31
CA ILE A 28 8.67 -3.71 1.88
C ILE A 28 7.78 -2.45 1.86
N ALA A 29 6.55 -2.58 1.33
CA ALA A 29 5.59 -1.48 1.33
C ALA A 29 5.26 -1.03 2.75
N GLY A 30 5.04 -1.97 3.68
CA GLY A 30 4.78 -1.67 5.09
C GLY A 30 5.94 -0.95 5.77
N VAL A 31 7.18 -1.41 5.56
CA VAL A 31 8.38 -0.76 6.11
C VAL A 31 8.53 0.66 5.57
N ALA A 32 8.44 0.83 4.24
CA ALA A 32 8.54 2.14 3.61
C ALA A 32 7.42 3.09 4.08
N ALA A 33 6.18 2.61 4.13
CA ALA A 33 5.05 3.39 4.62
C ALA A 33 5.25 3.81 6.07
N THR A 34 5.66 2.89 6.95
CA THR A 34 5.90 3.19 8.37
C THR A 34 6.98 4.27 8.56
N VAL A 35 8.07 4.21 7.79
CA VAL A 35 9.16 5.20 7.89
C VAL A 35 8.76 6.56 7.31
N LEU A 36 8.16 6.57 6.12
CA LEU A 36 7.88 7.81 5.38
C LEU A 36 6.65 8.55 5.92
N SER A 37 5.66 7.80 6.43
CA SER A 37 4.40 8.38 6.90
C SER A 37 4.55 9.19 8.18
N GLY A 38 5.54 8.94 9.02
CA GLY A 38 5.75 9.75 10.25
C GLY A 38 6.33 11.14 10.00
N ALA A 39 6.66 11.49 8.75
CA ALA A 39 7.34 12.73 8.44
C ALA A 39 6.49 13.99 8.72
N PRO A 40 5.20 14.08 8.32
CA PRO A 40 4.36 15.24 8.63
C PRO A 40 4.29 15.56 10.13
N SER A 41 4.01 14.57 10.98
CA SER A 41 3.97 14.80 12.44
C SER A 41 5.33 15.09 13.05
N THR A 42 6.40 14.43 12.59
CA THR A 42 7.76 14.73 13.05
C THR A 42 8.17 16.15 12.70
N MET A 43 7.96 16.57 11.45
CA MET A 43 8.23 17.94 11.01
C MET A 43 7.41 18.96 11.78
N HIS A 44 6.12 18.69 12.01
CA HIS A 44 5.28 19.57 12.81
C HIS A 44 5.77 19.67 14.26
N ALA A 45 6.17 18.56 14.88
CA ALA A 45 6.68 18.55 16.24
C ALA A 45 7.97 19.38 16.34
N LEU A 46 8.93 19.16 15.44
CA LEU A 46 10.17 19.93 15.39
C LEU A 46 9.91 21.42 15.16
N ALA A 47 9.05 21.77 14.20
CA ALA A 47 8.70 23.16 13.89
C ALA A 47 7.99 23.89 15.04
N THR A 48 7.35 23.15 15.96
CA THR A 48 6.60 23.71 17.09
C THR A 48 7.25 23.47 18.45
N GLY A 49 8.49 22.96 18.48
CA GLY A 49 9.23 22.67 19.71
C GLY A 49 8.61 21.57 20.57
N ARG A 50 7.84 20.66 19.97
CA ARG A 50 7.18 19.53 20.66
C ARG A 50 8.00 18.25 20.54
N ASP A 51 7.66 17.25 21.36
CA ASP A 51 8.29 15.92 21.32
C ASP A 51 7.96 15.19 20.00
N PRO A 52 8.95 14.87 19.13
CA PRO A 52 8.73 14.12 17.89
C PRO A 52 8.25 12.69 18.15
N PHE A 53 8.47 12.15 19.35
CA PHE A 53 8.04 10.80 19.73
C PHE A 53 6.70 10.77 20.49
N ALA A 54 5.99 11.90 20.59
CA ALA A 54 4.74 11.99 21.34
C ALA A 54 3.70 10.96 20.88
N ALA A 55 3.53 10.79 19.56
CA ALA A 55 2.61 9.82 18.99
C ALA A 55 2.99 8.38 19.36
N THR A 56 4.28 8.03 19.22
CA THR A 56 4.79 6.72 19.62
C THR A 56 4.57 6.48 21.11
N ARG A 57 4.91 7.44 21.99
CA ARG A 57 4.67 7.29 23.44
C ARG A 57 3.18 7.11 23.76
N ALA A 58 2.31 7.88 23.11
CA ALA A 58 0.86 7.78 23.28
C ALA A 58 0.33 6.39 22.90
N ALA A 59 0.84 5.79 21.82
CA ALA A 59 0.48 4.43 21.41
C ALA A 59 0.79 3.39 22.50
N GLY A 60 1.76 3.65 23.38
CA GLY A 60 2.08 2.76 24.52
C GLY A 60 0.92 2.58 25.51
N THR A 61 -0.09 3.46 25.47
CA THR A 61 -1.32 3.33 26.27
C THR A 61 -2.27 2.25 25.78
N LEU A 62 -2.09 1.77 24.55
CA LEU A 62 -2.89 0.66 23.98
C LEU A 62 -2.49 -0.70 24.57
N VAL A 63 -1.32 -0.81 25.21
CA VAL A 63 -0.91 -2.04 25.88
C VAL A 63 -1.84 -2.33 27.08
N PRO A 64 -2.37 -3.56 27.21
CA PRO A 64 -3.22 -3.93 28.36
C PRO A 64 -2.58 -3.56 29.71
N GLY A 65 -3.35 -2.93 30.58
CA GLY A 65 -2.88 -2.46 31.90
C GLY A 65 -2.01 -1.19 31.87
N ARG A 66 -1.78 -0.55 30.70
CA ARG A 66 -0.95 0.65 30.55
C ARG A 66 -1.71 1.90 30.09
N ARG A 67 -3.02 1.92 30.25
CA ARG A 67 -3.89 2.96 29.68
C ARG A 67 -3.49 4.40 30.01
N ASP A 68 -2.99 4.64 31.22
CA ASP A 68 -2.57 5.97 31.68
C ASP A 68 -1.03 6.10 31.73
N ARG A 69 -0.31 5.17 31.09
CA ARG A 69 1.15 5.02 31.14
C ARG A 69 1.77 5.04 29.75
N PRO A 70 1.79 6.21 29.07
CA PRO A 70 2.48 6.36 27.80
C PRO A 70 3.95 5.96 27.93
N GLY A 71 4.55 5.48 26.85
CA GLY A 71 5.93 5.01 26.89
C GLY A 71 6.45 4.68 25.50
N LEU A 72 7.71 5.04 25.25
CA LEU A 72 8.31 4.92 23.93
C LEU A 72 8.49 3.46 23.51
N ALA A 73 9.04 2.61 24.38
CA ALA A 73 9.25 1.19 24.10
C ALA A 73 7.93 0.41 23.85
N PRO A 74 6.93 0.43 24.77
CA PRO A 74 5.64 -0.22 24.49
C PRO A 74 4.94 0.41 23.30
N GLY A 75 5.09 1.72 23.12
CA GLY A 75 4.56 2.46 21.99
C GLY A 75 5.13 2.05 20.64
N ALA A 76 6.44 1.82 20.55
CA ALA A 76 7.10 1.35 19.34
C ALA A 76 6.61 -0.05 18.97
N VAL A 77 6.45 -0.96 19.95
CA VAL A 77 5.88 -2.29 19.72
C VAL A 77 4.46 -2.20 19.17
N VAL A 78 3.60 -1.41 19.82
CA VAL A 78 2.23 -1.17 19.34
C VAL A 78 2.23 -0.58 17.94
N HIS A 79 3.07 0.41 17.68
CA HIS A 79 3.16 1.09 16.39
C HIS A 79 3.53 0.13 15.26
N VAL A 80 4.51 -0.75 15.49
CA VAL A 80 4.89 -1.81 14.52
C VAL A 80 3.72 -2.77 14.28
N LEU A 81 3.04 -3.23 15.34
CA LEU A 81 1.93 -4.17 15.21
C LEU A 81 0.72 -3.56 14.48
N VAL A 82 0.37 -2.32 14.80
CA VAL A 82 -0.71 -1.58 14.14
C VAL A 82 -0.36 -1.32 12.68
N SER A 83 0.86 -0.85 12.38
CA SER A 83 1.33 -0.63 11.01
C SER A 83 1.32 -1.92 10.18
N ALA A 84 1.74 -3.04 10.75
CA ALA A 84 1.69 -4.34 10.09
C ALA A 84 0.26 -4.81 9.81
N THR A 85 -0.65 -4.60 10.78
CA THR A 85 -2.07 -4.90 10.65
C THR A 85 -2.69 -4.09 9.50
N TRP A 86 -2.53 -2.76 9.51
CA TRP A 86 -3.07 -1.90 8.47
C TRP A 86 -2.44 -2.15 7.11
N THR A 87 -1.12 -2.36 7.03
CA THR A 87 -0.46 -2.76 5.78
C THR A 87 -1.11 -4.02 5.21
N THR A 88 -1.42 -5.01 6.04
CA THR A 88 -2.04 -6.27 5.61
C THR A 88 -3.47 -6.04 5.11
N VAL A 89 -4.26 -5.25 5.83
CA VAL A 89 -5.64 -4.88 5.45
C VAL A 89 -5.62 -4.12 4.13
N LEU A 90 -4.88 -3.02 4.04
CA LEU A 90 -4.79 -2.17 2.85
C LEU A 90 -4.25 -2.94 1.65
N SER A 91 -3.18 -3.73 1.81
CA SER A 91 -2.67 -4.59 0.73
C SER A 91 -3.73 -5.58 0.26
N THR A 92 -4.60 -6.06 1.15
CA THR A 92 -5.67 -7.00 0.81
C THR A 92 -6.82 -6.32 0.07
N VAL A 93 -7.19 -5.12 0.49
CA VAL A 93 -8.19 -4.30 -0.20
C VAL A 93 -7.67 -3.90 -1.59
N GLU A 94 -6.43 -3.44 -1.69
CA GLU A 94 -5.78 -3.09 -2.95
C GLU A 94 -5.82 -4.25 -3.94
N ARG A 95 -5.49 -5.48 -3.51
CA ARG A 95 -5.56 -6.67 -4.37
C ARG A 95 -6.96 -6.95 -4.93
N ARG A 96 -8.01 -6.53 -4.23
CA ARG A 96 -9.41 -6.78 -4.62
C ARG A 96 -10.03 -5.62 -5.39
N ARG A 97 -9.53 -4.40 -5.17
CA ARG A 97 -10.18 -3.16 -5.61
C ARG A 97 -9.32 -2.27 -6.51
N HIS A 98 -8.02 -2.51 -6.59
CA HIS A 98 -7.07 -1.72 -7.40
C HIS A 98 -7.19 -0.22 -7.13
N LEU A 99 -7.08 0.17 -5.86
CA LEU A 99 -7.28 1.54 -5.38
C LEU A 99 -6.16 2.49 -5.85
N GLY A 100 -4.94 1.98 -6.00
CA GLY A 100 -3.76 2.79 -6.28
C GLY A 100 -3.45 3.82 -5.19
N PRO A 101 -2.61 4.84 -5.45
CA PRO A 101 -2.21 5.82 -4.44
C PRO A 101 -3.36 6.67 -3.91
N ALA A 102 -4.27 7.13 -4.79
CA ALA A 102 -5.38 7.99 -4.40
C ALA A 102 -6.43 7.25 -3.56
N GLY A 103 -6.80 6.04 -3.96
CA GLY A 103 -7.70 5.23 -3.15
C GLY A 103 -7.02 4.68 -1.89
N GLY A 104 -5.70 4.44 -1.93
CA GLY A 104 -4.89 4.16 -0.74
C GLY A 104 -4.91 5.31 0.26
N MET A 105 -4.79 6.55 -0.20
CA MET A 105 -4.93 7.74 0.65
C MET A 105 -6.31 7.81 1.32
N LEU A 106 -7.40 7.56 0.57
CA LEU A 106 -8.74 7.50 1.14
C LEU A 106 -8.90 6.38 2.17
N ALA A 107 -8.28 5.23 1.93
CA ALA A 107 -8.26 4.14 2.90
C ALA A 107 -7.46 4.53 4.15
N GLY A 108 -6.31 5.19 4.00
CA GLY A 108 -5.55 5.76 5.12
C GLY A 108 -6.37 6.81 5.90
N ALA A 109 -7.20 7.61 5.25
CA ALA A 109 -8.13 8.50 5.92
C ALA A 109 -9.15 7.74 6.79
N ALA A 110 -9.65 6.61 6.31
CA ALA A 110 -10.53 5.74 7.08
C ALA A 110 -9.81 5.14 8.29
N ASP A 111 -8.55 4.70 8.12
CA ASP A 111 -7.71 4.21 9.20
C ASP A 111 -7.48 5.30 10.26
N ALA A 112 -7.27 6.55 9.84
CA ALA A 112 -7.14 7.70 10.75
C ALA A 112 -8.40 7.91 11.63
N VAL A 113 -9.59 7.72 11.07
CA VAL A 113 -10.84 7.79 11.86
C VAL A 113 -10.85 6.70 12.93
N VAL A 114 -10.43 5.49 12.59
CA VAL A 114 -10.37 4.37 13.55
C VAL A 114 -9.33 4.65 14.64
N ASP A 115 -8.12 5.01 14.27
CA ASP A 115 -6.99 5.11 15.20
C ASP A 115 -7.02 6.41 16.03
N LEU A 116 -7.45 7.54 15.44
CA LEU A 116 -7.40 8.84 16.10
C LEU A 116 -8.71 9.25 16.76
N GLU A 117 -9.84 8.89 16.15
CA GLU A 117 -11.16 9.36 16.60
C GLU A 117 -11.91 8.29 17.38
N LEU A 118 -11.89 7.03 16.93
CA LEU A 118 -12.54 5.94 17.67
C LEU A 118 -11.68 5.50 18.85
N ALA A 119 -10.41 5.14 18.63
CA ALA A 119 -9.51 4.80 19.74
C ALA A 119 -9.22 6.03 20.62
N GLY A 120 -9.06 7.23 20.06
CA GLY A 120 -8.86 8.46 20.83
C GLY A 120 -9.98 8.76 21.85
N ARG A 121 -11.22 8.28 21.65
CA ARG A 121 -12.28 8.39 22.67
C ARG A 121 -11.96 7.62 23.93
N ARG A 122 -11.22 6.51 23.81
CA ARG A 122 -10.88 5.62 24.92
C ARG A 122 -9.48 5.89 25.49
N TYR A 123 -8.58 6.47 24.70
CA TYR A 123 -7.19 6.70 25.09
C TYR A 123 -6.86 8.20 25.08
N PRO A 124 -6.92 8.90 26.24
CA PRO A 124 -6.71 10.34 26.32
C PRO A 124 -5.36 10.81 25.78
N ALA A 125 -4.30 10.01 25.92
CA ALA A 125 -2.97 10.33 25.40
C ALA A 125 -2.94 10.39 23.86
N ILE A 126 -3.74 9.57 23.18
CA ILE A 126 -3.91 9.65 21.71
C ILE A 126 -4.75 10.90 21.37
N ARG A 127 -5.76 11.19 22.20
CA ARG A 127 -6.67 12.33 21.98
C ARG A 127 -5.97 13.69 22.03
N SER A 128 -4.91 13.82 22.82
CA SER A 128 -4.16 15.06 23.00
C SER A 128 -3.17 15.37 21.88
N LEU A 129 -2.97 14.45 20.92
CA LEU A 129 -2.06 14.67 19.81
C LEU A 129 -2.60 15.76 18.85
N PRO A 130 -1.72 16.57 18.23
CA PRO A 130 -2.13 17.48 17.16
C PRO A 130 -2.78 16.70 16.01
N ARG A 131 -4.05 16.97 15.71
CA ARG A 131 -4.84 16.11 14.80
C ARG A 131 -4.39 16.18 13.35
N TRP A 132 -4.19 17.39 12.85
CA TRP A 132 -3.88 17.56 11.43
C TRP A 132 -2.61 16.83 10.96
N PRO A 133 -1.46 16.92 11.67
CA PRO A 133 -0.28 16.13 11.30
C PRO A 133 -0.50 14.63 11.37
N GLN A 134 -1.24 14.13 12.37
CA GLN A 134 -1.54 12.70 12.50
C GLN A 134 -2.43 12.19 11.35
N TRP A 135 -3.40 12.99 10.92
CA TRP A 135 -4.21 12.68 9.74
C TRP A 135 -3.34 12.62 8.47
N LEU A 136 -2.42 13.58 8.29
CA LEU A 136 -1.47 13.56 7.17
C LEU A 136 -0.58 12.33 7.17
N ASP A 137 -0.14 11.86 8.34
CA ASP A 137 0.63 10.63 8.46
C ASP A 137 -0.17 9.43 7.91
N HIS A 138 -1.45 9.29 8.28
CA HIS A 138 -2.28 8.19 7.82
C HIS A 138 -2.61 8.26 6.32
N LEU A 139 -2.87 9.47 5.81
CA LEU A 139 -3.05 9.72 4.37
C LEU A 139 -1.79 9.30 3.60
N ALA A 140 -0.61 9.70 4.09
CA ALA A 140 0.68 9.33 3.50
C ALA A 140 0.94 7.83 3.59
N PHE A 141 0.65 7.20 4.73
CA PHE A 141 0.76 5.75 4.92
C PHE A 141 -0.06 4.99 3.88
N GLY A 142 -1.35 5.33 3.76
CA GLY A 142 -2.25 4.71 2.80
C GLY A 142 -1.83 4.94 1.35
N ALA A 143 -1.38 6.16 1.01
CA ALA A 143 -0.87 6.47 -0.33
C ALA A 143 0.38 5.65 -0.68
N VAL A 144 1.33 5.51 0.24
CA VAL A 144 2.56 4.72 0.04
C VAL A 144 2.23 3.23 -0.11
N VAL A 145 1.37 2.67 0.75
CA VAL A 145 0.94 1.27 0.63
C VAL A 145 0.22 1.05 -0.72
N GLY A 146 -0.71 1.92 -1.09
CA GLY A 146 -1.43 1.84 -2.36
C GLY A 146 -0.51 1.95 -3.58
N ALA A 147 0.47 2.86 -3.56
CA ALA A 147 1.44 3.00 -4.64
C ALA A 147 2.36 1.78 -4.77
N MET A 148 2.82 1.24 -3.64
CA MET A 148 3.80 0.16 -3.62
C MET A 148 3.18 -1.22 -3.80
N THR A 149 1.89 -1.39 -3.51
CA THR A 149 1.17 -2.67 -3.65
C THR A 149 0.23 -2.71 -4.84
N GLY A 150 -0.26 -1.55 -5.30
CA GLY A 150 -0.89 -1.39 -6.61
C GLY A 150 0.10 -1.77 -7.69
N SER A 151 -0.21 -2.79 -8.48
CA SER A 151 0.73 -3.34 -9.44
C SER A 151 1.10 -2.36 -10.54
N ALA A 152 2.35 -2.47 -10.98
CA ALA A 152 2.80 -2.06 -12.29
C ALA A 152 1.70 -2.33 -13.33
N SER A 153 1.07 -1.28 -13.82
CA SER A 153 0.31 -1.40 -15.07
C SER A 153 1.34 -1.69 -16.18
N PRO A 154 1.05 -2.62 -17.12
CA PRO A 154 1.83 -2.69 -18.34
C PRO A 154 1.80 -1.30 -18.96
N THR A 155 2.96 -0.74 -19.28
CA THR A 155 3.08 0.54 -19.98
C THR A 155 2.06 0.57 -21.13
N PRO A 156 1.04 1.44 -21.10
CA PRO A 156 0.21 1.68 -22.25
C PRO A 156 1.12 2.36 -23.28
N GLY A 157 1.55 1.61 -24.29
CA GLY A 157 2.34 2.16 -25.39
C GLY A 157 3.79 1.68 -25.51
N ALA A 158 4.11 0.41 -25.23
CA ALA A 158 5.23 -0.19 -25.95
C ALA A 158 4.75 -0.43 -27.40
N PRO A 159 5.24 0.32 -28.40
CA PRO A 159 4.76 0.17 -29.77
C PRO A 159 5.07 -1.25 -30.25
N ALA A 160 4.08 -1.89 -30.87
CA ALA A 160 4.19 -3.14 -31.60
C ALA A 160 5.13 -2.97 -32.81
N ARG A 161 6.44 -2.81 -32.56
CA ARG A 161 7.46 -2.59 -33.58
C ARG A 161 8.57 -3.62 -33.48
N ARG A 162 8.22 -4.89 -33.24
CA ARG A 162 9.19 -6.00 -33.30
C ARG A 162 8.65 -7.35 -33.79
N GLN A 163 7.42 -7.41 -34.32
CA GLN A 163 6.89 -8.62 -34.98
C GLN A 163 6.86 -8.54 -36.51
N ASN A 164 6.98 -7.35 -37.11
CA ASN A 164 6.92 -7.22 -38.57
C ASN A 164 8.29 -7.41 -39.28
N ARG A 165 9.40 -7.55 -38.53
CA ARG A 165 10.74 -7.79 -39.12
C ARG A 165 11.05 -9.27 -39.38
N GLN A 166 10.28 -10.21 -38.82
CA GLN A 166 10.48 -11.65 -39.06
C GLN A 166 9.56 -12.22 -40.16
N ARG A 167 8.55 -11.47 -40.64
CA ARG A 167 7.67 -11.91 -41.74
C ARG A 167 8.21 -11.60 -43.14
N VAL A 168 9.29 -10.83 -43.27
CA VAL A 168 9.88 -10.50 -44.59
C VAL A 168 11.03 -11.47 -44.95
N ALA A 169 11.51 -12.30 -44.02
CA ALA A 169 12.68 -13.16 -44.23
C ALA A 169 12.38 -14.60 -44.67
N VAL A 170 11.14 -14.92 -45.08
CA VAL A 170 10.82 -16.22 -45.69
C VAL A 170 10.03 -15.99 -46.97
N ARG A 171 10.75 -15.62 -48.04
CA ARG A 171 10.31 -15.82 -49.41
C ARG A 171 11.20 -16.93 -50.00
N PRO A 172 10.66 -18.08 -50.41
CA PRO A 172 11.46 -19.13 -51.01
C PRO A 172 11.88 -18.71 -52.43
N SER A 173 13.18 -18.77 -52.71
CA SER A 173 13.72 -18.73 -54.07
C SER A 173 13.67 -20.16 -54.63
N GLY A 174 12.63 -20.48 -55.42
CA GLY A 174 12.69 -21.59 -56.39
C GLY A 174 13.42 -21.13 -57.65
N PRO A 175 14.13 -22.04 -58.33
CA PRO A 175 13.49 -22.75 -59.45
C PRO A 175 13.22 -24.24 -59.19
#